data_AF-A0A2D3VYE1-F1
#
_entry.id   AF-A0A2D3VYE1-F1
#
_cell.length_a   1.000
_cell.length_b   1.000
_cell.length_c   1.000
_cell.angle_alpha   90.00
_cell.angle_beta   90.00
_cell.angle_gamma   90.00
#
_symmetry.space_group_name_H-M   'P 1'
#
loop_
_entity.id
_entity.type
_entity.pdbx_description
1 polymer ?
#
loop_
_entity_poly.entity_id
_entity_poly.type
_entity_poly.pdbx_seq_one_letter_code
_entity_poly.pdbx_strand_id
1 'polypeptide(L)'
;MKKITLFLLTFSILLAHPVSYTIDLQVQYDATTQTAKILCQSNSRNKCGLHDFHLLDEKETILVSAKFPFMKDYTKVKVSKKPSKMIFYLRQIPEHTYMVIIP
;
A
#
# COMPACT_ATOMS: atom_id res chain seq x y z
N MET A 1 12.87 -0.18 -46.51
CA MET A 1 12.65 -1.06 -45.33
C MET A 1 12.57 -0.31 -44.00
N LYS A 2 13.37 0.74 -43.76
CA LYS A 2 13.36 1.53 -42.50
C LYS A 2 12.01 2.15 -42.10
N LYS A 3 11.12 2.44 -43.06
CA LYS A 3 9.80 3.04 -42.80
C LYS A 3 8.78 2.05 -42.20
N ILE A 4 8.94 0.75 -42.48
CA ILE A 4 8.02 -0.30 -41.98
C ILE A 4 8.28 -0.56 -40.49
N THR A 5 9.55 -0.54 -40.09
CA THR A 5 9.98 -0.72 -38.69
C THR A 5 9.45 0.39 -37.78
N LEU A 6 9.43 1.63 -38.27
CA LEU A 6 8.91 2.78 -37.52
C LEU A 6 7.40 2.67 -37.27
N PHE A 7 6.65 2.17 -38.27
CA PHE A 7 5.20 1.99 -38.18
C PHE A 7 4.81 0.87 -37.18
N LEU A 8 5.60 -0.21 -37.13
CA LEU A 8 5.44 -1.27 -36.14
C LEU A 8 5.68 -0.77 -34.71
N LEU A 9 6.68 0.10 -34.51
CA LEU A 9 7.00 0.64 -33.19
C LEU A 9 5.88 1.55 -32.65
N THR A 10 5.28 2.38 -33.51
CA THR A 10 4.16 3.26 -33.11
C THR A 10 2.89 2.49 -32.78
N PHE A 11 2.66 1.34 -33.43
CA PHE A 11 1.48 0.51 -33.16
C PHE A 11 1.55 -0.19 -31.80
N SER A 12 2.74 -0.56 -31.33
CA SER A 12 2.93 -1.16 -30.00
C SER A 12 2.65 -0.20 -28.84
N ILE A 13 2.80 1.12 -29.03
CA ILE A 13 2.57 2.12 -27.98
C ILE A 13 1.06 2.29 -27.72
N LEU A 14 0.22 2.07 -28.74
CA LEU A 14 -1.25 2.18 -28.63
C LEU A 14 -1.89 1.07 -27.79
N LEU A 15 -1.17 -0.03 -27.53
CA LEU A 15 -1.64 -1.14 -26.70
C LEU A 15 -1.16 -1.06 -25.24
N ALA A 16 -0.39 -0.03 -24.89
CA ALA A 16 0.01 0.22 -23.51
C ALA A 16 -1.19 0.78 -22.72
N HIS A 17 -1.98 -0.12 -22.14
CA HIS A 17 -3.08 0.26 -21.26
C HIS A 17 -2.50 0.64 -19.89
N PRO A 18 -2.92 1.76 -19.28
CA PRO A 18 -2.55 2.05 -17.91
C PRO A 18 -3.03 0.90 -17.02
N VAL A 19 -2.10 0.25 -16.33
CA VAL A 19 -2.44 -0.81 -15.38
C VAL A 19 -3.03 -0.12 -14.15
N SER A 20 -4.36 -0.02 -14.11
CA SER A 20 -5.08 0.36 -12.91
C SER A 20 -5.07 -0.84 -11.97
N TYR A 21 -4.48 -0.67 -10.80
CA TYR A 21 -4.63 -1.60 -9.70
C TYR A 21 -5.27 -0.90 -8.51
N THR A 22 -6.12 -1.64 -7.81
CA THR A 22 -6.75 -1.22 -6.57
C THR A 22 -6.03 -1.90 -5.41
N ILE A 23 -5.92 -1.16 -4.31
CA ILE A 23 -5.47 -1.68 -3.03
C ILE A 23 -6.64 -1.46 -2.06
N ASP A 24 -7.08 -2.53 -1.44
CA ASP A 24 -7.95 -2.49 -0.26
C ASP A 24 -7.09 -2.72 0.98
N LEU A 25 -7.20 -1.80 1.93
CA LEU A 25 -6.33 -1.72 3.09
C LEU A 25 -7.20 -1.60 4.34
N GLN A 26 -7.11 -2.62 5.20
CA GLN A 26 -7.94 -2.72 6.41
C GLN A 26 -7.04 -2.85 7.63
N VAL A 27 -7.36 -2.09 8.68
CA VAL A 27 -6.64 -2.18 9.96
C VAL A 27 -7.61 -2.69 11.02
N GLN A 28 -7.27 -3.83 11.62
CA GLN A 28 -8.03 -4.46 12.70
C GLN A 28 -7.23 -4.37 13.98
N TYR A 29 -7.82 -3.83 15.05
CA TYR A 29 -7.16 -3.70 16.35
C TYR A 29 -7.76 -4.67 17.38
N ASP A 30 -6.90 -5.46 18.02
CA ASP A 30 -7.25 -6.29 19.17
C ASP A 30 -6.82 -5.59 20.46
N ALA A 31 -7.80 -5.17 21.27
CA ALA A 31 -7.58 -4.50 22.54
C ALA A 31 -7.00 -5.41 23.63
N THR A 32 -7.25 -6.72 23.55
CA THR A 32 -6.78 -7.71 24.53
C THR A 32 -5.30 -7.96 24.35
N THR A 33 -4.86 -8.17 23.10
CA THR A 33 -3.46 -8.46 22.79
C THR A 33 -2.66 -7.23 22.40
N GLN A 34 -3.28 -6.04 22.39
CA GLN A 34 -2.68 -4.77 21.99
C GLN A 34 -1.97 -4.89 20.63
N THR A 35 -2.65 -5.52 19.66
CA THR A 35 -2.07 -5.86 18.36
C THR A 35 -2.94 -5.28 17.25
N ALA A 36 -2.33 -4.52 16.35
CA ALA A 36 -2.94 -4.11 15.09
C ALA A 36 -2.55 -5.09 13.99
N LYS A 37 -3.54 -5.64 13.29
CA LYS A 37 -3.39 -6.42 12.07
C LYS A 37 -3.72 -5.53 10.88
N ILE A 38 -2.74 -5.33 10.00
CA ILE A 38 -2.91 -4.58 8.75
C ILE A 38 -3.10 -5.63 7.66
N LEU A 39 -4.27 -5.66 7.03
CA LEU A 39 -4.56 -6.49 5.86
C LEU A 39 -4.46 -5.64 4.61
N CYS A 40 -3.81 -6.16 3.59
CA CYS A 40 -3.67 -5.50 2.31
C CYS A 40 -4.01 -6.47 1.19
N GLN A 41 -5.08 -6.17 0.47
CA GLN A 41 -5.54 -6.92 -0.68
C GLN A 41 -5.35 -6.06 -1.94
N SER A 42 -4.93 -6.67 -3.05
CA SER A 42 -4.81 -5.97 -4.32
C SER A 42 -5.29 -6.85 -5.45
N ASN A 43 -5.94 -6.24 -6.45
CA ASN A 43 -6.27 -6.91 -7.70
C ASN A 43 -5.07 -7.00 -8.67
N SER A 44 -3.93 -6.42 -8.30
CA SER A 44 -2.68 -6.54 -9.06
C SER A 44 -2.16 -7.97 -8.97
N ARG A 45 -1.81 -8.56 -10.12
CA ARG A 45 -1.00 -9.79 -10.18
C ARG A 45 0.29 -9.69 -9.36
N ASN A 46 0.76 -8.46 -9.12
CA ASN A 46 2.03 -8.13 -8.47
C ASN A 46 1.88 -7.60 -7.03
N LYS A 47 0.87 -8.05 -6.28
CA LYS A 47 0.80 -7.96 -4.80
C LYS A 47 0.37 -6.58 -4.25
N CYS A 48 0.19 -6.54 -2.93
CA CYS A 48 0.10 -5.33 -2.15
C CYS A 48 1.38 -4.50 -2.31
N GLY A 49 1.30 -3.34 -2.95
CA GLY A 49 2.43 -2.42 -3.18
C GLY A 49 2.84 -1.62 -1.94
N LEU A 50 2.35 -1.95 -0.75
CA LEU A 50 2.63 -1.21 0.48
C LEU A 50 4.06 -1.50 0.96
N HIS A 51 4.83 -0.45 1.22
CA HIS A 51 6.23 -0.53 1.63
C HIS A 51 6.38 -0.26 3.13
N ASP A 52 6.07 0.95 3.61
CA ASP A 52 6.07 1.29 5.03
C ASP A 52 4.72 1.87 5.45
N PHE A 53 4.43 1.77 6.74
CA PHE A 53 3.26 2.39 7.36
C PHE A 53 3.56 2.91 8.76
N HIS A 54 2.76 3.90 9.15
CA HIS A 54 2.72 4.52 10.46
C HIS A 54 1.30 4.42 10.98
N LEU A 55 1.12 3.90 12.19
CA LEU A 55 -0.16 4.00 12.89
C LEU A 55 -0.13 5.21 13.82
N LEU A 56 -1.20 5.99 13.81
CA LEU A 56 -1.33 7.22 14.56
C LEU A 56 -2.54 7.14 15.50
N ASP A 57 -2.49 7.93 16.57
CA ASP A 57 -3.65 8.17 17.43
C ASP A 57 -4.49 9.36 16.98
N GLU A 58 -5.54 9.65 17.74
CA GLU A 58 -6.46 10.78 17.51
C GLU A 58 -5.76 12.15 17.50
N LYS A 59 -4.60 12.26 18.15
CA LYS A 59 -3.77 13.47 18.20
C LYS A 59 -2.66 13.48 17.14
N GLU A 60 -2.74 12.58 16.16
CA GLU A 60 -1.75 12.41 15.09
C GLU A 60 -0.33 12.08 15.62
N THR A 61 -0.24 11.51 16.82
CA THR A 61 1.02 11.00 17.36
C THR A 61 1.27 9.61 16.82
N ILE A 62 2.46 9.39 16.28
CA ILE A 62 2.89 8.07 15.77
C ILE A 62 3.00 7.09 16.94
N LEU A 63 2.29 5.97 16.83
CA LEU A 63 2.31 4.86 17.79
C LEU A 63 3.28 3.78 17.39
N VAL A 64 3.36 3.48 16.09
CA VAL A 64 4.32 2.53 15.54
C VAL A 64 4.63 2.87 14.09
N SER A 65 5.87 2.60 13.71
CA SER A 65 6.36 2.67 12.33
C SER A 65 6.89 1.30 11.96
N ALA A 66 6.43 0.72 10.85
CA ALA A 66 6.87 -0.61 10.45
C ALA A 66 6.86 -0.77 8.93
N LYS A 67 7.70 -1.69 8.46
CA LYS A 67 7.69 -2.14 7.08
C LYS A 67 6.64 -3.21 6.89
N PHE A 68 5.94 -3.14 5.76
CA PHE A 68 5.04 -4.20 5.38
C PHE A 68 5.84 -5.31 4.70
N PRO A 69 5.67 -6.57 5.15
CA PRO A 69 6.46 -7.67 4.65
C PRO A 69 6.12 -7.93 3.17
N PHE A 70 7.18 -8.07 2.38
CA PHE A 70 7.06 -8.31 0.95
C PHE A 70 6.25 -9.59 0.68
N MET A 71 5.29 -9.52 -0.24
CA MET A 71 4.44 -10.66 -0.65
C MET A 71 3.58 -11.27 0.45
N LYS A 72 3.16 -10.49 1.44
CA LYS A 72 2.19 -10.95 2.44
C LYS A 72 0.86 -10.22 2.25
N ASP A 73 -0.22 -10.88 2.64
CA ASP A 73 -1.55 -10.28 2.62
C ASP A 73 -1.84 -9.53 3.93
N TYR A 74 -1.01 -9.75 4.96
CA TYR A 74 -1.13 -9.06 6.23
C TYR A 74 0.19 -8.96 7.00
N THR A 75 0.21 -8.05 7.96
CA THR A 75 1.22 -7.98 9.02
C THR A 75 0.56 -7.69 10.36
N LYS A 76 1.26 -8.00 11.45
CA LYS A 76 0.82 -7.72 12.82
C LYS A 76 1.89 -6.93 13.54
N VAL A 77 1.48 -5.87 14.21
CA VAL A 77 2.36 -5.02 15.03
C VAL A 77 1.75 -4.80 16.40
N LYS A 78 2.58 -4.79 17.43
CA LYS A 78 2.13 -4.40 18.77
C LYS A 78 1.95 -2.89 18.82
N VAL A 79 0.85 -2.44 19.39
CA VAL A 79 0.49 -1.02 19.51
C VAL A 79 -0.11 -0.80 20.88
N SER A 80 0.42 0.16 21.63
CA SER A 80 0.01 0.40 23.02
C SER A 80 -1.45 0.84 23.19
N LYS A 81 -2.06 1.39 22.12
CA LYS A 81 -3.44 1.89 22.12
C LYS A 81 -4.08 1.76 20.75
N LYS A 82 -5.42 1.83 20.70
CA LYS A 82 -6.18 1.76 19.45
C LYS A 82 -5.72 2.89 18.51
N PRO A 83 -5.25 2.58 17.30
CA PRO A 83 -4.92 3.59 16.31
C PRO A 83 -6.20 4.16 15.69
N SER A 84 -6.19 5.45 15.35
CA SER A 84 -7.30 6.14 14.67
C SER A 84 -7.01 6.36 13.18
N LYS A 85 -5.74 6.42 12.81
CA LYS A 85 -5.30 6.66 11.43
C LYS A 85 -4.10 5.79 11.10
N MET A 86 -3.93 5.50 9.82
CA MET A 86 -2.70 4.95 9.27
C MET A 86 -2.22 5.80 8.10
N ILE A 87 -0.95 6.20 8.14
CA ILE A 87 -0.24 6.75 6.99
C ILE A 87 0.57 5.62 6.36
N PHE A 88 0.58 5.52 5.04
CA PHE A 88 1.38 4.49 4.36
C PHE A 88 1.99 5.00 3.05
N TYR A 89 3.02 4.29 2.61
CA TYR A 89 3.77 4.58 1.40
C TYR A 89 3.85 3.34 0.53
N LEU A 90 3.79 3.55 -0.79
CA LEU A 90 3.89 2.48 -1.78
C LEU A 90 5.35 2.23 -2.25
N ARG A 91 6.28 3.11 -1.87
CA ARG A 91 7.69 3.08 -2.29
C ARG A 91 8.58 3.56 -1.15
N GLN A 92 9.85 3.14 -1.18
CA GLN A 92 10.87 3.54 -0.22
C GLN A 92 11.13 5.05 -0.20
N ILE A 93 11.16 5.67 -1.38
CA ILE A 93 11.16 7.13 -1.53
C ILE A 93 9.72 7.50 -1.88
N PRO A 94 8.94 8.05 -0.94
CA PRO A 94 7.53 8.27 -1.17
C PRO A 94 7.34 9.45 -2.11
N GLU A 95 6.77 9.19 -3.28
CA GLU A 95 6.25 10.24 -4.18
C GLU A 95 4.93 10.80 -3.65
N HIS A 96 4.15 9.95 -2.96
CA HIS A 96 2.85 10.28 -2.41
C HIS A 96 2.68 9.69 -1.00
N THR A 97 1.98 10.44 -0.17
CA THR A 97 1.54 10.01 1.17
C THR A 97 0.07 9.62 1.09
N TYR A 98 -0.25 8.42 1.52
CA TYR A 98 -1.62 7.94 1.58
C TYR A 98 -2.08 7.80 3.03
N MET A 99 -3.38 7.93 3.26
CA MET A 99 -3.98 7.86 4.59
C MET A 99 -5.25 7.01 4.58
N VAL A 100 -5.44 6.19 5.61
CA VAL A 100 -6.68 5.48 5.93
C VAL A 100 -7.12 5.85 7.33
N ILE A 101 -8.41 6.16 7.49
CA ILE A 101 -9.06 6.35 8.78
C ILE A 101 -9.51 4.98 9.30
N ILE A 102 -9.21 4.69 10.57
CA ILE A 102 -9.50 3.42 11.21
C ILE A 102 -10.75 3.61 12.09
N PRO A 103 -11.87 2.94 11.79
CA PRO A 103 -13.09 3.03 12.59
C PRO A 103 -12.97 2.33 13.97
#